data_AF-A0A931R6Q6-F1
#
_entry.id   AF-A0A931R6Q6-F1
#
_cell.length_a   1.000
_cell.length_b   1.000
_cell.length_c   1.000
_cell.angle_alpha   90.00
_cell.angle_beta   90.00
_cell.angle_gamma   90.00
#
_symmetry.space_group_name_H-M   'P 1'
#
loop_
_entity.id
_entity.type
_entity.pdbx_description
1 polymer ?
#
loop_
_entity_poly.entity_id
_entity_poly.type
_entity_poly.pdbx_seq_one_letter_code
_entity_poly.pdbx_strand_id
1 'polypeptide(L)'
;MALQAIYLETPPECIAYIKFIFESYEDVGIIRTVDRKKSIIVLLAMNDFIDTARKILDSIKQDIPLAEIPRPSDITDDWFMAELATEPSEPQT
;
A
#
# COMPACT_ATOMS: atom_id res chain seq x y z
N MET A 1 -13.55 6.99 -7.03
CA MET A 1 -12.10 6.81 -7.19
C MET A 1 -11.74 5.59 -6.38
N ALA A 2 -11.55 4.43 -7.02
CA ALA A 2 -11.28 3.19 -6.30
C ALA A 2 -9.80 3.11 -5.90
N LEU A 3 -9.54 2.64 -4.69
CA LEU A 3 -8.19 2.35 -4.19
C LEU A 3 -7.95 0.85 -4.16
N GLN A 4 -6.75 0.42 -4.54
CA GLN A 4 -6.31 -0.96 -4.41
C GLN A 4 -5.25 -1.07 -3.32
N ALA A 5 -5.53 -1.89 -2.31
CA ALA A 5 -4.59 -2.16 -1.23
C ALA A 5 -3.56 -3.22 -1.66
N ILE A 6 -2.28 -2.90 -1.50
CA ILE A 6 -1.14 -3.80 -1.69
C ILE A 6 -0.38 -3.84 -0.36
N TYR A 7 -0.37 -5.01 0.28
CA TYR A 7 0.36 -5.20 1.52
C TYR A 7 1.78 -5.67 1.24
N LEU A 8 2.73 -5.06 1.93
CA LEU A 8 4.14 -5.27 1.70
C LEU A 8 4.85 -5.54 3.02
N GLU A 9 5.78 -6.50 3.01
CA GLU A 9 6.71 -6.79 4.09
C GLU A 9 8.12 -6.36 3.66
N THR A 10 8.82 -5.67 4.55
CA THR A 10 10.16 -5.11 4.31
C THR A 10 10.87 -4.93 5.64
N PRO A 11 12.22 -4.94 5.71
CA PRO A 11 12.93 -4.59 6.94
C PRO A 11 12.54 -3.18 7.45
N PRO A 12 12.43 -2.95 8.78
CA PRO A 12 12.04 -1.66 9.35
C PRO A 12 12.87 -0.47 8.87
N GLU A 13 14.17 -0.67 8.65
CA GLU A 13 15.12 0.33 8.15
C GLU A 13 14.80 0.81 6.73
N CYS A 14 14.10 0.00 5.93
CA CYS A 14 13.71 0.33 4.56
C CYS A 14 12.37 1.08 4.47
N ILE A 15 11.55 1.06 5.53
CA ILE A 15 10.19 1.66 5.50
C ILE A 15 10.25 3.15 5.15
N ALA A 16 11.16 3.90 5.75
CA ALA A 16 11.28 5.34 5.49
C ALA A 16 11.62 5.65 4.03
N TYR A 17 12.49 4.85 3.42
CA TYR A 17 12.86 4.98 2.01
C TYR A 17 11.67 4.74 1.07
N ILE A 18 10.90 3.67 1.31
CA ILE A 18 9.72 3.36 0.50
C ILE A 18 8.64 4.45 0.67
N LYS A 19 8.43 4.93 1.91
CA LYS A 19 7.49 6.04 2.16
C LYS A 19 7.88 7.28 1.38
N PHE A 20 9.16 7.65 1.42
CA PHE A 20 9.67 8.81 0.70
C PHE A 20 9.44 8.71 -0.81
N ILE A 21 9.63 7.54 -1.41
CA ILE A 21 9.37 7.34 -2.85
C ILE A 21 7.89 7.60 -3.14
N PHE A 22 6.97 6.90 -2.48
CA PHE A 22 5.54 7.04 -2.81
C PHE A 22 4.97 8.42 -2.43
N GLU A 23 5.45 9.05 -1.36
CA GLU A 23 5.09 10.43 -1.01
C GLU A 23 5.59 11.46 -2.04
N SER A 24 6.59 11.11 -2.85
CA SER A 24 7.06 11.95 -3.97
C SER A 24 6.19 11.84 -5.24
N TYR A 25 5.28 10.87 -5.29
CA TYR A 25 4.34 10.67 -6.41
C TYR A 25 2.90 10.92 -5.95
N GLU A 26 2.49 12.19 -5.90
CA GLU A 26 1.23 12.67 -5.28
C GLU A 26 -0.03 11.91 -5.73
N ASP A 27 -0.11 11.48 -7.00
CA ASP A 27 -1.30 10.83 -7.57
C ASP A 27 -1.27 9.28 -7.56
N VAL A 28 -0.14 8.66 -7.22
CA VAL A 28 0.01 7.20 -7.36
C VAL A 28 -0.67 6.45 -6.22
N GLY A 29 -0.60 6.97 -5.00
CA GLY A 29 -1.23 6.35 -3.85
C GLY A 29 -0.70 6.84 -2.52
N ILE A 30 -1.32 6.33 -1.46
CA ILE A 30 -0.98 6.64 -0.07
C ILE A 30 -0.31 5.43 0.55
N ILE A 31 0.79 5.63 1.26
CA ILE A 31 1.53 4.56 1.93
C ILE A 31 1.49 4.73 3.45
N ARG A 32 1.18 3.64 4.16
CA ARG A 32 1.03 3.63 5.62
C ARG A 32 1.72 2.43 6.23
N THR A 33 2.22 2.58 7.45
CA THR A 33 2.69 1.44 8.26
C THR A 33 1.50 0.84 8.99
N VAL A 34 1.30 -0.45 8.81
CA VAL A 34 0.17 -1.19 9.40
C VAL A 34 0.59 -1.91 10.67
N ASP A 35 1.76 -2.55 10.65
CA ASP A 35 2.34 -3.18 11.83
C ASP A 35 3.84 -2.92 11.85
N ARG A 36 4.28 -2.05 12.75
CA ARG A 36 5.70 -1.71 12.89
C ARG A 36 6.52 -2.87 13.45
N LYS A 37 5.94 -3.78 14.25
CA LYS A 37 6.66 -4.93 14.82
C LYS A 37 6.84 -6.04 13.79
N LYS A 38 5.82 -6.25 12.94
CA LYS A 38 5.88 -7.20 11.81
C LYS A 38 6.49 -6.59 10.54
N SER A 39 6.82 -5.29 10.57
CA SER A 39 7.41 -4.54 9.45
C SER A 39 6.52 -4.57 8.19
N ILE A 40 5.22 -4.44 8.41
CA ILE A 40 4.20 -4.48 7.36
C ILE A 40 3.71 -3.06 7.06
N ILE A 41 3.71 -2.73 5.77
CA ILE A 41 3.15 -1.50 5.23
C ILE A 41 2.03 -1.83 4.24
N VAL A 42 1.16 -0.86 4.00
CA VAL A 42 0.14 -0.92 2.96
C VAL A 42 0.33 0.26 2.02
N LEU A 43 0.36 -0.03 0.73
CA LEU A 43 0.19 0.95 -0.32
C LEU A 43 -1.27 0.90 -0.77
N LEU A 44 -1.94 2.04 -0.71
CA LEU A 44 -3.28 2.26 -1.22
C LEU A 44 -3.11 2.98 -2.55
N ALA A 45 -2.97 2.20 -3.62
CA ALA A 45 -2.74 2.71 -4.95
C ALA A 45 -4.06 3.19 -5.57
N MET A 46 -4.03 4.34 -6.23
CA MET A 46 -5.14 4.78 -7.08
C MET A 46 -5.32 3.78 -8.23
N ASN A 47 -6.54 3.31 -8.46
CA ASN A 47 -6.80 2.30 -9.50
C ASN A 47 -6.31 2.75 -10.89
N ASP A 48 -6.43 4.03 -11.21
CA ASP A 48 -5.98 4.60 -12.49
C ASP A 48 -4.43 4.62 -12.63
N PHE A 49 -3.71 4.46 -11.52
CA PHE A 49 -2.25 4.46 -11.46
C PHE A 49 -1.67 3.13 -10.96
N ILE A 50 -2.46 2.06 -10.93
CA ILE A 50 -2.02 0.76 -10.39
C ILE A 50 -0.80 0.22 -11.12
N ASP A 51 -0.74 0.34 -12.45
CA ASP A 51 0.40 -0.11 -13.25
C ASP A 51 1.67 0.70 -12.92
N THR A 52 1.53 1.99 -12.66
CA THR A 52 2.62 2.86 -12.23
C THR A 52 3.10 2.46 -10.83
N ALA A 53 2.18 2.23 -9.89
CA ALA A 53 2.50 1.74 -8.55
C ALA A 53 3.27 0.41 -8.60
N ARG A 54 2.81 -0.54 -9.43
CA ARG A 54 3.47 -1.84 -9.63
C ARG A 54 4.89 -1.69 -10.19
N LYS A 55 5.09 -0.84 -11.19
CA LYS A 55 6.43 -0.55 -11.75
C LYS A 55 7.37 0.07 -10.72
N ILE A 56 6.88 0.99 -9.89
CA ILE A 56 7.66 1.58 -8.80
C ILE A 56 8.07 0.48 -7.80
N LEU A 57 7.13 -0.37 -7.37
CA LEU A 57 7.43 -1.49 -6.47
C LEU A 57 8.47 -2.44 -7.06
N ASP A 58 8.35 -2.79 -8.34
CA ASP A 58 9.29 -3.70 -8.99
C ASP A 58 10.68 -3.10 -9.15
N SER A 59 10.78 -1.78 -9.33
CA SER A 59 12.06 -1.06 -9.27
C SER A 59 12.67 -1.12 -7.87
N ILE A 60 11.88 -0.82 -6.82
CA ILE A 60 12.34 -0.83 -5.43
C ILE A 60 12.85 -2.22 -5.00
N LYS A 61 12.17 -3.29 -5.44
CA LYS A 61 12.58 -4.69 -5.18
C LYS A 61 13.98 -5.03 -5.70
N GLN A 62 14.52 -4.27 -6.66
CA GLN A 62 15.88 -4.47 -7.15
C GLN A 62 16.93 -3.91 -6.17
N ASP A 63 16.56 -2.93 -5.34
CA ASP A 63 17.47 -2.20 -4.47
C ASP A 63 17.41 -2.68 -3.01
N ILE A 64 16.22 -3.12 -2.54
CA ILE A 64 15.98 -3.51 -1.15
C ILE A 64 15.07 -4.74 -1.02
N PRO A 65 15.13 -5.49 0.10
CA PRO A 65 14.19 -6.58 0.36
C PRO A 65 12.76 -6.05 0.51
N LEU A 66 11.88 -6.44 -0.40
CA LEU A 66 10.48 -6.04 -0.41
C LEU A 66 9.62 -7.18 -0.98
N ALA A 67 8.66 -7.67 -0.20
CA ALA A 67 7.76 -8.75 -0.61
C ALA A 67 6.31 -8.29 -0.52
N GLU A 68 5.50 -8.64 -1.52
CA GLU A 68 4.05 -8.51 -1.41
C GLU A 68 3.49 -9.69 -0.62
N ILE A 69 2.61 -9.40 0.32
CA ILE A 69 1.97 -10.39 1.20
C ILE A 69 0.45 -10.27 1.09
N PRO A 70 -0.31 -11.34 1.40
CA PRO A 70 -1.75 -11.22 1.56
C PRO A 70 -2.09 -10.27 2.72
N ARG A 71 -3.30 -9.69 2.70
CA ARG A 71 -3.82 -8.88 3.81
C ARG A 71 -3.69 -9.65 5.14
N PRO A 72 -2.92 -9.16 6.13
CA PRO A 72 -2.83 -9.82 7.42
C PRO A 72 -4.19 -9.86 8.14
N SER A 73 -4.53 -11.01 8.74
CA SER A 73 -5.79 -11.26 9.45
C SER A 73 -5.97 -10.41 10.70
N ASP A 74 -4.86 -10.02 11.33
CA ASP A 74 -4.85 -9.40 12.65
C ASP A 74 -4.95 -7.86 12.58
N ILE A 75 -5.12 -7.29 11.38
CA ILE A 75 -5.32 -5.84 11.17
C ILE A 75 -6.74 -5.49 11.56
N THR A 76 -6.95 -5.39 12.87
CA THR A 76 -8.28 -5.21 13.47
C THR A 76 -8.56 -3.75 13.81
N ASP A 77 -7.52 -2.91 13.95
CA ASP A 77 -7.60 -1.54 14.50
C ASP A 77 -7.30 -0.41 13.50
N ASP A 78 -7.41 -0.65 12.19
CA ASP A 78 -7.24 0.42 11.19
C ASP A 78 -8.61 0.90 10.69
N TRP A 79 -9.18 1.89 11.40
CA TRP A 79 -10.45 2.56 11.02
C TRP A 79 -10.49 2.96 9.54
N PHE A 80 -9.33 3.28 8.97
CA PHE A 80 -9.18 3.66 7.57
C PHE A 80 -9.37 2.50 6.59
N MET A 81 -8.92 1.30 6.94
CA MET A 81 -9.15 0.10 6.13
C MET A 81 -10.59 -0.38 6.23
N ALA A 82 -11.27 -0.09 7.34
CA ALA A 82 -12.70 -0.33 7.49
C ALA A 82 -13.52 0.58 6.56
N GLU A 83 -13.18 1.87 6.50
CA GLU A 83 -13.84 2.85 5.62
C GLU A 83 -13.69 2.50 4.13
N LEU A 84 -12.50 2.08 3.70
CA LEU A 84 -12.25 1.67 2.30
C LEU A 84 -12.98 0.36 1.92
N ALA A 85 -13.26 -0.51 2.89
CA ALA A 85 -14.02 -1.74 2.64
C ALA A 85 -15.54 -1.49 2.58
N THR A 86 -16.00 -0.33 3.06
CA THR A 86 -17.43 0.04 3.09
C THR A 86 -17.90 0.84 1.88
N GLU A 87 -17.02 1.33 1.00
CA GLU A 87 -17.45 1.94 -0.26
C GLU A 87 -18.03 0.86 -1.20
N PRO A 88 -19.35 0.82 -1.44
CA PRO A 88 -19.91 -0.06 -2.44
C PRO A 88 -19.47 0.47 -3.81
N SER A 89 -19.15 -0.44 -4.72
CA SER A 89 -19.13 -0.14 -6.15
C SER A 89 -20.56 0.27 -6.53
N GLU A 90 -20.84 1.58 -6.59
CA GLU A 90 -22.11 2.06 -7.12
C GLU A 90 -22.27 1.52 -8.55
N PRO A 91 -23.33 0.75 -8.85
CA PRO A 91 -23.62 0.38 -10.21
C PRO A 91 -24.03 1.66 -10.95
N GLN A 92 -23.17 2.09 -11.88
CA GLN A 92 -23.49 3.17 -12.81
C GLN A 92 -24.79 2.82 -13.53
N THR A 93 -25.83 3.62 -13.26
CA THR A 93 -27.15 3.52 -13.90
C THR A 93 -27.18 4.34 -15.16
#